data_AF-A0AAU5T828-F1
#
_entry.id   AF-A0AAU5T828-F1
#
_cell.length_a   1.000
_cell.length_b   1.000
_cell.length_c   1.000
_cell.angle_alpha   90.00
_cell.angle_beta   90.00
_cell.angle_gamma   90.00
#
_symmetry.space_group_name_H-M   'P 1'
#
loop_
_entity.id
_entity.type
_entity.pdbx_description
1 polymer ?
#
loop_
_entity_poly.entity_id
_entity_poly.type
_entity_poly.pdbx_seq_one_letter_code
_entity_poly.pdbx_strand_id
1 'polypeptide(L)'
;MSPAGGAPRSGPGPAEEPERGARAGRQARKQVLLRLDPQVYEALARWAGEELRSANAQIEFLLRRALAESGRLPGGAAPIPPRGRPRADPES
;
A
#
# COMPACT_ATOMS: atom_id res chain seq x y z
N MET A 1 -31.70 -16.82 -60.75
CA MET A 1 -30.92 -17.27 -59.59
C MET A 1 -30.10 -16.09 -59.08
N SER A 2 -30.46 -15.54 -57.91
CA SER A 2 -29.61 -14.58 -57.18
C SER A 2 -28.62 -15.33 -56.30
N PRO A 3 -27.48 -14.70 -55.96
CA PRO A 3 -27.09 -14.71 -54.56
C PRO A 3 -26.70 -13.32 -54.03
N ALA A 4 -26.77 -13.25 -52.70
CA ALA A 4 -26.62 -12.08 -51.86
C ALA A 4 -25.17 -11.84 -51.39
N GLY A 5 -24.93 -10.67 -50.79
CA GLY A 5 -23.80 -10.40 -49.88
C GLY A 5 -23.09 -9.09 -50.22
N GLY A 6 -22.79 -8.17 -49.30
CA GLY A 6 -23.02 -8.10 -47.86
C GLY A 6 -22.62 -6.69 -47.40
N ALA A 7 -23.31 -6.15 -46.41
CA ALA A 7 -23.04 -4.83 -45.84
C ALA A 7 -21.66 -4.77 -45.16
N PRO A 8 -20.97 -3.62 -45.15
CA PRO A 8 -19.75 -3.46 -44.37
C PRO A 8 -20.10 -3.45 -42.88
N ARG A 9 -19.49 -4.36 -42.10
CA ARG A 9 -19.55 -4.34 -40.64
C ARG A 9 -18.63 -3.22 -40.16
N SER A 10 -19.21 -2.15 -39.63
CA SER A 10 -18.49 -1.18 -38.80
C SER A 10 -17.93 -1.93 -37.60
N GLY A 11 -16.60 -2.04 -37.53
CA GLY A 11 -15.93 -2.59 -36.36
C GLY A 11 -16.20 -1.74 -35.13
N PRO A 12 -16.37 -2.33 -33.94
CA PRO A 12 -16.38 -1.55 -32.73
C PRO A 12 -15.01 -0.89 -32.57
N GLY A 13 -15.01 0.43 -32.32
CA GLY A 13 -13.79 1.19 -32.02
C GLY A 13 -13.03 0.58 -30.85
N PRO A 14 -11.73 0.90 -30.70
CA PRO A 14 -10.93 0.37 -29.60
C PRO A 14 -11.65 0.74 -28.31
N ALA A 15 -12.03 -0.29 -27.56
CA ALA A 15 -12.56 -0.15 -26.22
C ALA A 15 -11.59 0.74 -25.44
N GLU A 16 -12.10 1.85 -24.90
CA GLU A 16 -11.38 2.65 -23.94
C GLU A 16 -10.94 1.72 -22.81
N GLU A 17 -9.65 1.40 -22.80
CA GLU A 17 -9.03 0.69 -21.70
C GLU A 17 -9.25 1.57 -20.47
N PRO A 18 -9.89 1.08 -19.39
CA PRO A 18 -10.03 1.89 -18.20
C PRO A 18 -8.62 2.25 -17.74
N GLU A 19 -8.36 3.55 -17.67
CA GLU A 19 -7.08 4.11 -17.23
C GLU A 19 -6.64 3.34 -16.01
N ARG A 20 -5.57 2.56 -16.20
CA ARG A 20 -5.00 1.68 -15.20
C ARG A 20 -4.48 2.60 -14.11
N GLY A 21 -5.37 2.90 -13.15
CA GLY A 21 -5.22 3.95 -12.16
C GLY A 21 -3.77 4.00 -11.69
N ALA A 22 -3.14 5.15 -11.96
CA ALA A 22 -1.75 5.40 -11.69
C ALA A 22 -1.43 4.79 -10.33
N ARG A 23 -0.61 3.72 -10.34
CA ARG A 23 -0.05 3.16 -9.11
C ARG A 23 0.80 4.27 -8.55
N ALA A 24 0.20 5.13 -7.72
CA ALA A 24 0.89 6.21 -7.03
C ALA A 24 2.18 5.60 -6.48
N GLY A 25 3.32 6.05 -7.02
CA GLY A 25 4.61 5.42 -6.79
C GLY A 25 4.76 5.23 -5.29
N ARG A 26 4.80 3.96 -4.85
CA ARG A 26 4.94 3.65 -3.43
C ARG A 26 6.31 4.18 -3.02
N GLN A 27 6.32 5.33 -2.35
CA GLN A 27 7.54 5.96 -1.86
C GLN A 27 8.34 4.91 -1.08
N ALA A 28 9.64 4.82 -1.37
CA ALA A 28 10.52 3.92 -0.65
C ALA A 28 10.44 4.23 0.86
N ARG A 29 10.34 3.19 1.68
CA ARG A 29 10.29 3.36 3.14
C ARG A 29 11.61 3.96 3.60
N LYS A 30 11.55 5.11 4.28
CA LYS A 30 12.72 5.73 4.90
C LYS A 30 13.11 4.93 6.14
N GLN A 31 14.35 4.45 6.20
CA GLN A 31 14.92 3.85 7.40
C GLN A 31 15.47 4.95 8.31
N VAL A 32 15.12 4.90 9.60
CA VAL A 32 15.53 5.89 10.61
C VAL A 32 15.99 5.14 11.85
N LEU A 33 17.13 5.57 12.42
CA LEU A 33 17.60 5.07 13.71
C LEU A 33 16.85 5.79 14.84
N LEU A 34 16.15 5.02 15.68
CA LEU A 34 15.43 5.53 16.84
C LEU A 34 16.25 5.26 18.11
N ARG A 35 16.42 6.29 18.94
CA ARG A 35 16.95 6.13 20.29
C ARG A 35 15.77 5.98 21.25
N LEU A 36 15.67 4.85 21.93
CA LEU A 36 14.62 4.54 22.87
C LEU A 36 15.26 4.09 24.19
N ASP A 37 14.57 4.37 25.29
CA ASP A 37 14.88 3.70 26.55
C ASP A 37 14.69 2.18 26.38
N PRO A 38 15.61 1.33 26.87
CA PRO A 38 15.49 -0.12 26.70
C PRO A 38 14.20 -0.70 27.28
N GLN A 39 13.72 -0.22 28.43
CA GLN A 39 12.50 -0.73 29.06
C GLN A 39 11.26 -0.35 28.24
N VAL A 40 11.27 0.82 27.62
CA VAL A 40 10.22 1.23 26.68
C VAL A 40 10.19 0.32 25.46
N TYR A 41 11.36 -0.01 24.89
CA TYR A 41 11.44 -0.94 23.78
C TYR A 41 10.89 -2.32 24.16
N GLU A 42 11.27 -2.86 25.32
CA GLU A 42 10.76 -4.15 25.79
C GLU A 42 9.25 -4.16 26.02
N ALA A 43 8.68 -3.07 26.54
CA ALA A 43 7.23 -2.93 26.65
C ALA A 43 6.54 -2.95 25.28
N LEU A 44 7.08 -2.22 24.30
CA LEU A 44 6.57 -2.20 22.92
C LEU A 44 6.69 -3.56 22.24
N ALA A 45 7.80 -4.26 22.43
CA ALA A 45 8.04 -5.58 21.84
C ALA A 45 7.07 -6.63 22.39
N ARG A 46 6.82 -6.63 23.71
CA ARG A 46 5.82 -7.51 24.34
C ARG A 46 4.41 -7.24 23.83
N TRP A 47 4.00 -5.98 23.80
CA TRP A 47 2.68 -5.60 23.26
C TRP A 47 2.53 -5.98 21.78
N ALA A 48 3.57 -5.77 20.97
CA ALA A 48 3.56 -6.20 19.58
C ALA A 48 3.36 -7.73 19.44
N GLY A 49 4.01 -8.51 20.31
CA GLY A 49 3.85 -9.97 20.36
C GLY A 49 2.42 -10.42 20.66
N GLU A 50 1.76 -9.77 21.63
CA GLU A 50 0.35 -10.02 21.97
C GLU A 50 -0.61 -9.77 20.79
N GLU A 51 -0.30 -8.79 19.95
CA GLU A 51 -1.11 -8.43 18.76
C GLU A 51 -0.67 -9.12 17.46
N LEU A 52 0.28 -10.06 17.55
CA LEU A 52 0.89 -10.74 16.40
C LEU A 52 1.45 -9.75 15.36
N ARG A 53 2.13 -8.70 15.85
CA ARG A 53 2.85 -7.68 15.06
C ARG A 53 4.35 -7.79 15.29
N SER A 54 5.13 -7.31 14.32
CA SER A 54 6.52 -6.96 14.60
C SER A 54 6.58 -5.67 15.42
N ALA A 55 7.65 -5.49 16.20
CA ALA A 55 7.88 -4.26 16.96
C ALA A 55 7.84 -3.01 16.05
N ASN A 56 8.43 -3.07 14.85
CA ASN A 56 8.39 -1.97 13.88
C ASN A 56 6.97 -1.66 13.39
N ALA A 57 6.14 -2.68 13.16
CA ALA A 57 4.74 -2.47 12.77
C ALA A 57 3.93 -1.85 13.92
N GLN A 58 4.22 -2.22 15.17
CA GLN A 58 3.59 -1.63 16.35
C GLN A 58 3.99 -0.16 16.51
N ILE A 59 5.28 0.16 16.41
CA ILE A 59 5.79 1.54 16.48
C ILE A 59 5.14 2.41 15.39
N GLU A 60 5.12 1.95 14.15
CA GLU A 60 4.49 2.68 13.03
C GLU A 60 3.00 2.95 13.28
N PHE A 61 2.28 1.95 13.79
CA PHE A 61 0.86 2.09 14.14
C PHE A 61 0.66 3.18 15.21
N LEU A 62 1.46 3.16 16.27
CA LEU A 62 1.37 4.14 17.36
C LEU A 62 1.70 5.55 16.89
N LEU A 63 2.75 5.72 16.08
CA LEU A 63 3.12 7.02 15.53
C LEU A 63 2.02 7.60 14.65
N ARG A 64 1.43 6.79 13.76
CA ARG A 64 0.31 7.22 12.91
C ARG A 64 -0.92 7.58 13.72
N ARG A 65 -1.25 6.78 14.74
CA ARG A 65 -2.36 7.04 15.63
C ARG A 65 -2.16 8.38 16.37
N ALA A 66 -1.00 8.59 16.97
CA ALA A 66 -0.68 9.84 17.67
C ALA A 66 -0.70 11.07 16.72
N LEU A 67 -0.23 10.92 15.48
CA LEU A 67 -0.32 11.96 14.45
C LEU A 67 -1.78 12.24 14.05
N ALA A 68 -2.61 11.23 13.91
CA ALA A 68 -4.02 11.39 13.58
C ALA A 68 -4.78 12.07 14.73
N GLU A 69 -4.59 11.61 15.96
CA GLU A 69 -5.19 12.18 17.18
C GLU A 69 -4.77 13.64 17.41
N SER A 70 -3.55 14.01 17.01
CA SER A 70 -3.07 15.39 17.07
C SER A 70 -3.44 16.26 15.85
N GLY A 71 -4.14 15.70 14.85
CA GLY A 71 -4.49 16.42 13.61
C GLY A 71 -3.29 16.74 12.71
N ARG A 72 -2.18 16.01 12.87
CA ARG A 72 -0.91 16.22 12.17
C ARG A 72 -0.57 15.14 11.14
N LEU A 73 -1.45 14.15 10.95
CA LEU A 73 -1.25 13.10 9.96
C LEU A 73 -1.30 13.71 8.54
N PRO A 74 -0.24 13.57 7.72
CA PRO A 74 -0.25 14.10 6.36
C PRO A 74 -1.31 13.39 5.49
N GLY A 75 -2.07 14.14 4.69
CA GLY A 75 -3.11 13.59 3.80
C GLY A 75 -2.59 12.63 2.73
N GLY A 76 -1.29 12.70 2.39
CA GLY A 76 -0.64 11.79 1.44
C GLY A 76 -0.03 10.52 2.08
N ALA A 77 -0.20 10.29 3.38
CA ALA A 77 0.37 9.13 4.05
C ALA A 77 -0.31 7.84 3.54
N ALA A 78 0.44 7.01 2.80
CA ALA A 78 -0.07 5.75 2.28
C ALA A 78 -0.57 4.83 3.42
N PRO A 79 -1.63 4.03 3.20
CA PRO A 79 -2.17 3.12 4.22
C PRO A 79 -1.16 2.07 4.65
N ILE A 80 -1.29 1.57 5.88
CA ILE A 80 -0.44 0.48 6.39
C ILE A 80 -0.70 -0.78 5.54
N PRO A 81 0.33 -1.38 4.91
CA PRO A 81 0.13 -2.58 4.09
C PRO A 81 -0.38 -3.78 4.90
N PRO A 82 -1.21 -4.65 4.30
CA PRO A 82 -1.67 -5.87 4.95
C PRO A 82 -0.51 -6.83 5.25
N ARG A 83 -0.67 -7.64 6.30
CA ARG A 83 0.33 -8.63 6.73
C ARG A 83 0.55 -9.71 5.65
N GLY A 84 1.75 -10.28 5.61
CA GLY A 84 2.03 -11.54 4.92
C GLY A 84 2.24 -11.48 3.40
N ARG A 85 2.19 -10.31 2.76
CA ARG A 85 2.61 -10.18 1.34
C ARG A 85 4.09 -9.77 1.27
N PRO A 86 5.04 -10.72 1.10
CA PRO A 86 6.39 -10.34 0.70
C PRO A 86 6.32 -9.53 -0.59
N ARG A 87 7.12 -8.48 -0.65
CA ARG A 87 7.22 -7.64 -1.85
C ARG A 87 7.99 -8.45 -2.90
N ALA A 88 7.48 -8.48 -4.13
CA ALA A 88 8.34 -8.83 -5.26
C ALA A 88 9.39 -7.73 -5.38
N ASP A 89 10.65 -8.08 -5.16
CA ASP A 89 11.75 -7.17 -5.41
C ASP A 89 11.84 -6.91 -6.92
N PRO A 90 12.03 -5.66 -7.36
CA PRO A 90 12.12 -5.33 -8.78
C PRO A 90 13.41 -5.84 -9.45
N GLU A 91 14.26 -6.59 -8.74
CA GLU A 91 15.56 -7.09 -9.22
C GLU A 91 15.79 -8.55 -8.76
N SER A 92 14.94 -9.48 -9.19
CA SER A 92 15.20 -10.93 -9.11
C SER A 92 15.17 -11.55 -10.48
#